data_AF-A0A924YK42-F1
#
_entry.id   AF-A0A924YK42-F1
#
_cell.length_a   1.000
_cell.length_b   1.000
_cell.length_c   1.000
_cell.angle_alpha   90.00
_cell.angle_beta   90.00
_cell.angle_gamma   90.00
#
_symmetry.space_group_name_H-M   'P 1'
#
loop_
_entity.id
_entity.type
_entity.pdbx_description
1 polymer ?
#
loop_
_entity_poly.entity_id
_entity_poly.type
_entity_poly.pdbx_seq_one_letter_code
_entity_poly.pdbx_strand_id
1 'polypeptide(L)'
;MVAASQTNDERISALTAHTWSPQPAPAKWVQGVLEDAMQKNSFLATLRRQMFEQSGTRLLDWIDHFALPTDDAALAELSQVGYELDTSVPKVRAWKHSLGLFPRVRIHVGKSRLVVLKVEAVADFLAAQNLSDVAIQGGYLASVRRARVAHENGIEVWVLERHGSLAYEPALDKVVPLDAIAKHSEALRLRRRDFDNAADGFALASRLADAAIAELGRDRTCELFFAAERDYWQRRNRAGRKQRARQEALGLGWANHDHHTYRSSRAQFNRLIAFLERLGFQIRERFYAGREAGWGAQVIEHPVTGVTIFADVDLSPEEVSQDFSHEPLPPRAELGTVGLWCELHGEAFLQAGMHHLECQFDFNATRDQLDEAGILTMPPFTDLPYLRQAFTRGEIWPVKPQRVEQLLASKQITAEQARQFLSNGAIGSHLEILQRDDGYKGFNQHGINEIISATDPRRM
;
A
#
# COMPACT_ATOMS: atom_id res chain seq x y z
N MET A 1 36.63 -11.54 -31.09
CA MET A 1 35.19 -11.53 -30.76
C MET A 1 34.93 -10.33 -29.88
N VAL A 2 34.42 -9.25 -30.46
CA VAL A 2 34.03 -8.04 -29.73
C VAL A 2 32.58 -8.26 -29.29
N ALA A 3 32.32 -8.28 -27.99
CA ALA A 3 30.95 -8.32 -27.47
C ALA A 3 30.23 -7.05 -27.96
N ALA A 4 29.09 -7.21 -28.63
CA ALA A 4 28.27 -6.09 -29.07
C ALA A 4 27.86 -5.26 -27.83
N SER A 5 28.19 -3.97 -27.84
CA SER A 5 27.73 -3.01 -26.84
C SER A 5 26.20 -2.89 -26.97
N GLN A 6 25.46 -3.37 -25.97
CA GLN A 6 24.02 -3.09 -25.87
C GLN A 6 23.77 -1.58 -25.93
N THR A 7 22.72 -1.17 -26.63
CA THR A 7 22.30 0.24 -26.64
C THR A 7 21.77 0.66 -25.28
N ASN A 8 21.75 1.97 -24.98
CA ASN A 8 21.21 2.46 -23.71
C ASN A 8 19.72 2.09 -23.54
N ASP A 9 18.97 2.05 -24.64
CA ASP A 9 17.54 1.67 -24.63
C ASP A 9 17.35 0.18 -24.33
N GLU A 10 18.21 -0.70 -24.84
CA GLU A 10 18.19 -2.13 -24.49
C GLU A 10 18.50 -2.35 -23.00
N ARG A 11 19.42 -1.57 -22.43
CA ARG A 11 19.74 -1.62 -21.00
C ARG A 11 18.60 -1.12 -20.14
N ILE A 12 18.00 0.02 -20.46
CA ILE A 12 16.84 0.55 -19.74
C ILE A 12 15.70 -0.46 -19.79
N SER A 13 15.36 -0.96 -20.99
CA SER A 13 14.33 -1.98 -21.17
C SER A 13 14.59 -3.22 -20.31
N ALA A 14 15.83 -3.75 -20.28
CA ALA A 14 16.16 -4.90 -19.43
C ALA A 14 16.05 -4.61 -17.92
N LEU A 15 16.40 -3.41 -17.48
CA LEU A 15 16.33 -2.99 -16.07
C LEU A 15 14.90 -2.72 -15.59
N THR A 16 13.98 -2.43 -16.52
CA THR A 16 12.58 -2.10 -16.23
C THR A 16 11.61 -3.19 -16.71
N ALA A 17 12.13 -4.27 -17.33
CA ALA A 17 11.38 -5.43 -17.78
C ALA A 17 11.06 -6.37 -16.61
N HIS A 18 10.27 -5.89 -15.65
CA HIS A 18 9.55 -6.77 -14.74
C HIS A 18 8.19 -7.09 -15.33
N THR A 19 8.09 -8.27 -15.97
CA THR A 19 6.85 -8.73 -16.58
C THR A 19 6.07 -9.59 -15.60
N TRP A 20 5.07 -9.00 -14.96
CA TRP A 20 4.04 -9.76 -14.25
C TRP A 20 2.96 -10.18 -15.22
N SER A 21 2.39 -11.38 -15.06
CA SER A 21 1.29 -11.87 -15.89
C SER A 21 0.12 -12.32 -15.02
N PRO A 22 -1.12 -12.16 -15.50
CA PRO A 22 -2.30 -12.74 -14.85
C PRO A 22 -2.11 -14.24 -14.58
N GLN A 23 -2.63 -14.71 -13.46
CA GLN A 23 -2.55 -16.08 -12.96
C GLN A 23 -3.97 -16.64 -12.78
N PRO A 24 -4.69 -16.95 -13.87
CA PRO A 24 -6.11 -17.30 -13.82
C PRO A 24 -6.40 -18.63 -13.12
N ALA A 25 -5.47 -19.60 -13.18
CA ALA A 25 -5.65 -20.90 -12.54
C ALA A 25 -5.74 -20.82 -11.00
N PRO A 26 -4.76 -20.22 -10.28
CA PRO A 26 -4.87 -20.00 -8.85
C PRO A 26 -6.01 -19.04 -8.49
N ALA A 27 -6.32 -18.05 -9.33
CA ALA A 27 -7.45 -17.15 -9.09
C ALA A 27 -8.79 -17.90 -9.07
N LYS A 28 -9.02 -18.77 -10.06
CA LYS A 28 -10.20 -19.64 -10.11
C LYS A 28 -10.26 -20.58 -8.90
N TRP A 29 -9.12 -21.12 -8.46
CA TRP A 29 -9.06 -21.98 -7.28
C TRP A 29 -9.46 -21.20 -6.01
N VAL A 30 -8.86 -20.03 -5.78
CA VAL A 30 -9.18 -19.18 -4.61
C VAL A 30 -10.66 -18.78 -4.61
N GLN A 31 -11.17 -18.37 -5.77
CA GLN A 31 -12.57 -18.02 -5.93
C GLN A 31 -13.48 -19.20 -5.61
N GLY A 32 -13.18 -20.41 -6.10
CA GLY A 32 -13.95 -21.63 -5.81
C GLY A 32 -13.96 -21.99 -4.31
N VAL A 33 -12.81 -21.88 -3.63
CA VAL A 33 -12.72 -22.12 -2.18
C VAL A 33 -13.56 -21.10 -1.41
N LEU A 34 -13.51 -19.82 -1.80
CA LEU A 34 -14.28 -18.76 -1.15
C LEU A 34 -15.79 -18.90 -1.41
N GLU A 35 -16.18 -19.26 -2.63
CA GLU A 35 -17.58 -19.50 -3.01
C GLU A 35 -18.20 -20.67 -2.24
N ASP A 36 -17.48 -21.80 -2.13
CA ASP A 36 -17.92 -22.94 -1.30
C ASP A 36 -18.11 -22.53 0.16
N ALA A 37 -17.20 -21.72 0.71
CA ALA A 37 -17.31 -21.22 2.06
C ALA A 37 -18.52 -20.29 2.25
N MET A 38 -18.79 -19.39 1.31
CA MET A 38 -19.94 -18.49 1.36
C MET A 38 -21.27 -19.22 1.23
N GLN A 39 -21.35 -20.31 0.46
CA GLN A 39 -22.56 -21.14 0.37
C GLN A 39 -22.88 -21.85 1.69
N LYS A 40 -21.85 -22.16 2.48
CA LYS A 40 -21.95 -22.92 3.73
C LYS A 40 -22.01 -22.05 4.98
N ASN A 41 -21.67 -20.76 4.88
CA ASN A 41 -21.61 -19.84 6.01
C ASN A 41 -22.35 -18.52 5.71
N SER A 42 -23.49 -18.35 6.37
CA SER A 42 -24.40 -17.23 6.18
C SER A 42 -23.84 -15.89 6.66
N PHE A 43 -23.01 -15.91 7.71
CA PHE A 43 -22.28 -14.73 8.18
C PHE A 43 -21.33 -14.21 7.09
N LEU A 44 -20.53 -15.09 6.49
CA LEU A 44 -19.58 -14.73 5.43
C LEU A 44 -20.29 -14.17 4.19
N ALA A 45 -21.41 -14.80 3.78
CA ALA A 45 -22.23 -14.31 2.66
C ALA A 45 -22.84 -12.92 2.94
N THR A 46 -23.30 -12.69 4.17
CA THR A 46 -23.85 -11.40 4.59
C THR A 46 -22.77 -10.32 4.61
N LEU A 47 -21.61 -10.62 5.19
CA LEU A 47 -20.47 -9.71 5.24
C LEU A 47 -20.01 -9.33 3.83
N ARG A 48 -19.88 -10.31 2.91
CA ARG A 48 -19.53 -10.06 1.50
C ARG A 48 -20.48 -9.05 0.85
N ARG A 49 -21.79 -9.20 1.07
CA ARG A 49 -22.80 -8.28 0.55
C ARG A 49 -22.65 -6.88 1.15
N GLN A 50 -22.53 -6.77 2.47
CA GLN A 50 -22.38 -5.48 3.17
C GLN A 50 -21.10 -4.74 2.75
N MET A 51 -19.98 -5.46 2.61
CA MET A 51 -18.72 -4.90 2.11
C MET A 51 -18.85 -4.29 0.72
N PHE A 52 -19.57 -4.96 -0.18
CA PHE A 52 -19.81 -4.45 -1.52
C PHE A 52 -20.75 -3.24 -1.49
N GLU A 53 -21.90 -3.36 -0.82
CA GLU A 53 -22.95 -2.34 -0.81
C GLU A 53 -22.54 -1.06 -0.06
N GLN A 54 -21.78 -1.18 1.04
CA GLN A 54 -21.50 -0.05 1.94
C GLN A 54 -20.14 0.60 1.68
N SER A 55 -19.13 -0.17 1.29
CA SER A 55 -17.75 0.33 1.08
C SER A 55 -17.18 0.06 -0.31
N GLY A 56 -17.89 -0.66 -1.19
CA GLY A 56 -17.41 -0.98 -2.54
C GLY A 56 -16.22 -1.95 -2.54
N THR A 57 -15.97 -2.63 -1.42
CA THR A 57 -14.84 -3.54 -1.25
C THR A 57 -15.26 -4.99 -1.51
N ARG A 58 -14.37 -5.81 -2.08
CA ARG A 58 -14.65 -7.22 -2.37
C ARG A 58 -14.10 -8.09 -1.25
N LEU A 59 -14.87 -9.06 -0.76
CA LEU A 59 -14.44 -9.96 0.31
C LEU A 59 -13.08 -10.63 0.03
N LEU A 60 -12.82 -11.00 -1.23
CA LEU A 60 -11.57 -11.63 -1.66
C LEU A 60 -10.32 -10.80 -1.28
N ASP A 61 -10.39 -9.48 -1.39
CA ASP A 61 -9.26 -8.57 -1.12
C ASP A 61 -8.90 -8.49 0.38
N TRP A 62 -9.77 -9.02 1.23
CA TRP A 62 -9.67 -9.04 2.69
C TRP A 62 -9.28 -10.40 3.24
N ILE A 63 -9.11 -11.42 2.40
CA ILE A 63 -8.65 -12.73 2.88
C ILE A 63 -7.16 -12.64 3.22
N ASP A 64 -6.83 -12.90 4.48
CA ASP A 64 -5.44 -13.03 4.95
C ASP A 64 -4.87 -14.38 4.52
N HIS A 65 -5.61 -15.45 4.86
CA HIS A 65 -5.27 -16.81 4.49
C HIS A 65 -6.47 -17.76 4.60
N PHE A 66 -6.33 -18.92 3.97
CA PHE A 66 -7.16 -20.09 4.22
C PHE A 66 -6.41 -21.10 5.09
N ALA A 67 -7.11 -21.76 6.01
CA ALA A 67 -6.58 -22.92 6.72
C ALA A 67 -7.45 -24.14 6.45
N LEU A 68 -6.87 -25.19 5.88
CA LEU A 68 -7.59 -26.37 5.44
C LEU A 68 -7.25 -27.58 6.33
N PRO A 69 -8.21 -28.47 6.62
CA PRO A 69 -7.94 -29.77 7.25
C PRO A 69 -6.88 -30.57 6.48
N THR A 70 -6.14 -31.44 7.18
CA THR A 70 -5.04 -32.23 6.58
C THR A 70 -5.51 -33.14 5.44
N ASP A 71 -6.74 -33.63 5.52
CA ASP A 71 -7.39 -34.52 4.55
C ASP A 71 -8.25 -33.77 3.52
N ASP A 72 -8.20 -32.43 3.50
CA ASP A 72 -8.94 -31.64 2.54
C ASP A 72 -8.41 -31.84 1.12
N ALA A 73 -9.29 -32.25 0.21
CA ALA A 73 -8.95 -32.52 -1.19
C ALA A 73 -8.32 -31.31 -1.90
N ALA A 74 -8.70 -30.08 -1.51
CA ALA A 74 -8.18 -28.85 -2.12
C ALA A 74 -6.67 -28.66 -1.89
N LEU A 75 -6.08 -29.30 -0.88
CA LEU A 75 -4.63 -29.26 -0.65
C LEU A 75 -3.83 -29.95 -1.77
N ALA A 76 -4.41 -30.97 -2.42
CA ALA A 76 -3.73 -31.69 -3.51
C ALA A 76 -3.64 -30.87 -4.81
N GLU A 77 -4.49 -29.87 -4.95
CA GLU A 77 -4.58 -29.01 -6.15
C GLU A 77 -3.59 -27.84 -6.09
N LEU A 78 -3.15 -27.41 -4.89
CA LEU A 78 -2.32 -26.22 -4.69
C LEU A 78 -1.10 -26.17 -5.62
N SER A 79 -0.30 -27.24 -5.64
CA SER A 79 0.88 -27.31 -6.49
C SER A 79 0.55 -27.29 -7.98
N GLN A 80 -0.62 -27.80 -8.37
CA GLN A 80 -1.08 -27.80 -9.77
C GLN A 80 -1.48 -26.41 -10.25
N VAL A 81 -1.97 -25.57 -9.33
CA VAL A 81 -2.35 -24.18 -9.60
C VAL A 81 -1.23 -23.18 -9.25
N GLY A 82 0.00 -23.66 -9.04
CA GLY A 82 1.20 -22.81 -8.92
C GLY A 82 1.58 -22.38 -7.50
N TYR A 83 0.88 -22.86 -6.46
CA TYR A 83 1.30 -22.61 -5.08
C TYR A 83 2.55 -23.44 -4.72
N GLU A 84 3.47 -22.81 -4.00
CA GLU A 84 4.72 -23.40 -3.51
C GLU A 84 4.74 -23.40 -1.99
N LEU A 85 5.51 -24.32 -1.40
CA LEU A 85 5.71 -24.38 0.05
C LEU A 85 6.30 -23.05 0.56
N ASP A 86 5.63 -22.47 1.56
CA ASP A 86 6.09 -21.26 2.21
C ASP A 86 6.99 -21.60 3.41
N THR A 87 8.27 -21.25 3.29
CA THR A 87 9.28 -21.46 4.34
C THR A 87 9.46 -20.24 5.25
N SER A 88 8.71 -19.14 5.01
CA SER A 88 8.85 -17.90 5.78
C SER A 88 8.33 -18.00 7.22
N VAL A 89 7.45 -18.98 7.51
CA VAL A 89 6.94 -19.23 8.86
C VAL A 89 7.43 -20.60 9.34
N PRO A 90 8.45 -20.65 10.23
CA PRO A 90 9.01 -21.92 10.70
C PRO A 90 7.95 -22.83 11.33
N LYS A 91 8.07 -24.14 11.07
CA LYS A 91 7.21 -25.20 11.64
C LYS A 91 5.72 -25.11 11.27
N VAL A 92 5.33 -24.20 10.38
CA VAL A 92 4.00 -24.17 9.80
C VAL A 92 4.06 -24.71 8.39
N ARG A 93 3.23 -25.71 8.08
CA ARG A 93 3.06 -26.18 6.71
C ARG A 93 2.07 -25.26 6.00
N ALA A 94 2.60 -24.31 5.25
CA ALA A 94 1.86 -23.33 4.48
C ALA A 94 2.35 -23.28 3.02
N TRP A 95 1.56 -22.64 2.18
CA TRP A 95 1.82 -22.39 0.79
C TRP A 95 1.57 -20.92 0.45
N LYS A 96 2.36 -20.42 -0.49
CA LYS A 96 2.23 -19.09 -1.08
C LYS A 96 2.28 -19.20 -2.60
N HIS A 97 1.94 -18.12 -3.29
CA HIS A 97 2.12 -18.01 -4.73
C HIS A 97 3.08 -16.85 -5.02
N SER A 98 4.21 -17.12 -5.64
CA SER A 98 5.27 -16.12 -5.86
C SER A 98 5.01 -15.23 -7.07
N LEU A 99 4.23 -15.70 -8.04
CA LEU A 99 3.98 -15.01 -9.32
C LEU A 99 2.72 -14.12 -9.30
N GLY A 100 1.97 -14.08 -8.21
CA GLY A 100 0.71 -13.34 -8.13
C GLY A 100 0.27 -13.05 -6.69
N LEU A 101 -0.62 -12.07 -6.52
CA LEU A 101 -1.15 -11.68 -5.22
C LEU A 101 -2.32 -12.59 -4.85
N PHE A 102 -2.03 -13.61 -4.03
CA PHE A 102 -3.04 -14.53 -3.51
C PHE A 102 -2.89 -14.72 -2.00
N PRO A 103 -4.00 -15.02 -1.29
CA PRO A 103 -3.94 -15.39 0.12
C PRO A 103 -3.07 -16.64 0.33
N ARG A 104 -2.38 -16.71 1.45
CA ARG A 104 -1.65 -17.94 1.81
C ARG A 104 -2.64 -19.05 2.14
N VAL A 105 -2.20 -20.30 2.00
CA VAL A 105 -2.97 -21.48 2.40
C VAL A 105 -2.14 -22.27 3.39
N ARG A 106 -2.74 -22.81 4.46
CA ARG A 106 -2.02 -23.62 5.45
C ARG A 106 -2.79 -24.86 5.86
N ILE A 107 -2.08 -25.85 6.40
CA ILE A 107 -2.74 -26.96 7.10
C ILE A 107 -3.19 -26.49 8.49
N HIS A 108 -4.38 -26.94 8.88
CA HIS A 108 -4.94 -26.78 10.23
C HIS A 108 -5.34 -28.15 10.80
N VAL A 109 -5.16 -28.32 12.13
CA VAL A 109 -5.37 -29.60 12.85
C VAL A 109 -6.85 -29.85 13.22
N GLY A 110 -7.77 -29.04 12.68
CA GLY A 110 -9.22 -29.19 12.85
C GLY A 110 -9.90 -29.89 11.67
N LYS A 111 -11.20 -30.15 11.83
CA LYS A 111 -12.06 -30.71 10.77
C LYS A 111 -12.73 -29.66 9.89
N SER A 112 -12.74 -28.40 10.33
CA SER A 112 -13.36 -27.28 9.61
C SER A 112 -12.35 -26.57 8.72
N ARG A 113 -12.80 -26.05 7.59
CA ARG A 113 -12.06 -25.05 6.81
C ARG A 113 -12.15 -23.71 7.52
N LEU A 114 -11.05 -22.98 7.60
CA LEU A 114 -11.00 -21.63 8.15
C LEU A 114 -10.84 -20.63 7.00
N VAL A 115 -11.74 -19.65 6.95
CA VAL A 115 -11.59 -18.43 6.16
C VAL A 115 -11.19 -17.32 7.10
N VAL A 116 -9.96 -16.80 6.96
CA VAL A 116 -9.43 -15.79 7.87
C VAL A 116 -9.32 -14.46 7.14
N LEU A 117 -10.02 -13.45 7.65
CA LEU A 117 -10.00 -12.09 7.13
C LEU A 117 -8.97 -11.26 7.89
N LYS A 118 -8.17 -10.46 7.18
CA LYS A 118 -7.33 -9.42 7.79
C LYS A 118 -8.21 -8.22 8.15
N VAL A 119 -8.01 -7.65 9.32
CA VAL A 119 -8.63 -6.40 9.77
C VAL A 119 -7.59 -5.54 10.46
N GLU A 120 -7.81 -4.23 10.53
CA GLU A 120 -6.87 -3.35 11.23
C GLU A 120 -6.92 -3.56 12.75
N ALA A 121 -8.11 -3.78 13.32
CA ALA A 121 -8.30 -4.07 14.73
C ALA A 121 -9.44 -5.09 14.91
N VAL A 122 -9.17 -6.20 15.61
CA VAL A 122 -10.18 -7.22 15.88
C VAL A 122 -11.31 -6.65 16.75
N ALA A 123 -10.98 -5.79 17.72
CA ALA A 123 -11.98 -5.20 18.60
C ALA A 123 -13.00 -4.32 17.84
N ASP A 124 -12.51 -3.51 16.90
CA ASP A 124 -13.38 -2.64 16.10
C ASP A 124 -14.27 -3.45 15.16
N PHE A 125 -13.75 -4.53 14.58
CA PHE A 125 -14.55 -5.49 13.82
C PHE A 125 -15.68 -6.09 14.66
N LEU A 126 -15.36 -6.64 15.84
CA LEU A 126 -16.37 -7.25 16.71
C LEU A 126 -17.43 -6.23 17.14
N ALA A 127 -17.04 -5.00 17.45
CA ALA A 127 -17.97 -3.93 17.80
C ALA A 127 -18.91 -3.58 16.63
N ALA A 128 -18.36 -3.37 15.42
CA ALA A 128 -19.14 -3.03 14.23
C ALA A 128 -20.12 -4.14 13.83
N GLN A 129 -19.76 -5.40 14.08
CA GLN A 129 -20.61 -6.56 13.78
C GLN A 129 -21.55 -6.97 14.94
N ASN A 130 -21.58 -6.20 16.04
CA ASN A 130 -22.36 -6.51 17.25
C ASN A 130 -22.04 -7.88 17.87
N LEU A 131 -20.76 -8.26 17.90
CA LEU A 131 -20.24 -9.53 18.40
C LEU A 131 -19.49 -9.36 19.73
N SER A 132 -20.11 -8.67 20.70
CA SER A 132 -19.48 -8.29 21.98
C SER A 132 -19.08 -9.45 22.90
N ASP A 133 -19.67 -10.62 22.68
CA ASP A 133 -19.53 -11.86 23.43
C ASP A 133 -18.47 -12.81 22.82
N VAL A 134 -17.92 -12.44 21.67
CA VAL A 134 -16.82 -13.19 21.03
C VAL A 134 -15.49 -12.85 21.70
N ALA A 135 -14.79 -13.89 22.17
CA ALA A 135 -13.48 -13.72 22.81
C ALA A 135 -12.37 -13.45 21.79
N ILE A 136 -11.53 -12.45 22.09
CA ILE A 136 -10.29 -12.17 21.35
C ILE A 136 -9.17 -13.05 21.89
N GLN A 137 -8.52 -13.80 20.99
CA GLN A 137 -7.30 -14.54 21.27
C GLN A 137 -6.08 -13.64 21.01
N GLY A 138 -5.10 -13.71 21.91
CA GLY A 138 -3.91 -12.86 21.89
C GLY A 138 -4.05 -11.65 22.83
N GLY A 139 -2.94 -11.31 23.52
CA GLY A 139 -2.89 -10.15 24.41
C GLY A 139 -3.17 -8.84 23.67
N TYR A 140 -3.55 -7.80 24.42
CA TYR A 140 -3.71 -6.46 23.87
C TYR A 140 -2.43 -6.01 23.15
N LEU A 141 -2.54 -5.51 21.92
CA LEU A 141 -1.43 -5.11 21.04
C LEU A 141 -0.36 -6.20 20.76
N ALA A 142 -0.67 -7.46 21.02
CA ALA A 142 0.19 -8.59 20.66
C ALA A 142 0.38 -8.66 19.14
N SER A 143 1.51 -9.23 18.68
CA SER A 143 1.84 -9.32 17.25
C SER A 143 0.76 -9.94 16.37
N VAL A 144 -0.08 -10.81 16.93
CA VAL A 144 -1.25 -11.39 16.29
C VAL A 144 -2.38 -11.43 17.31
N ARG A 145 -3.54 -10.90 16.91
CA ARG A 145 -4.80 -11.05 17.63
C ARG A 145 -5.85 -11.58 16.67
N ARG A 146 -6.78 -12.39 17.15
CA ARG A 146 -7.84 -12.95 16.29
C ARG A 146 -9.08 -13.35 17.06
N ALA A 147 -10.19 -13.49 16.37
CA ALA A 147 -11.45 -13.94 16.94
C ALA A 147 -12.21 -14.82 15.95
N ARG A 148 -12.89 -15.86 16.45
CA ARG A 148 -13.79 -16.69 15.64
C ARG A 148 -15.17 -16.08 15.68
N VAL A 149 -15.65 -15.59 14.54
CA VAL A 149 -16.87 -14.79 14.44
C VAL A 149 -18.07 -15.60 13.96
N ALA A 150 -17.84 -16.72 13.28
CA ALA A 150 -18.89 -17.65 12.88
C ALA A 150 -18.35 -19.08 12.75
N HIS A 151 -19.23 -20.07 12.92
CA HIS A 151 -18.95 -21.47 12.61
C HIS A 151 -20.24 -22.14 12.13
N GLU A 152 -20.28 -22.50 10.85
CA GLU A 152 -21.45 -23.09 10.19
C GLU A 152 -21.00 -24.13 9.17
N ASN A 153 -21.64 -25.29 9.13
CA ASN A 153 -21.48 -26.32 8.08
C ASN A 153 -20.02 -26.67 7.74
N GLY A 154 -19.15 -26.78 8.76
CA GLY A 154 -17.73 -27.10 8.59
C GLY A 154 -16.85 -25.94 8.12
N ILE A 155 -17.37 -24.70 8.12
CA ILE A 155 -16.63 -23.47 7.83
C ILE A 155 -16.56 -22.62 9.10
N GLU A 156 -15.35 -22.29 9.53
CA GLU A 156 -15.10 -21.28 10.55
C GLU A 156 -14.65 -19.97 9.89
N VAL A 157 -15.26 -18.86 10.30
CA VAL A 157 -14.84 -17.52 9.89
C VAL A 157 -14.09 -16.89 11.04
N TRP A 158 -12.88 -16.41 10.74
CA TRP A 158 -12.03 -15.72 11.69
C TRP A 158 -11.67 -14.33 11.17
N VAL A 159 -11.49 -13.39 12.08
CA VAL A 159 -10.84 -12.11 11.81
C VAL A 159 -9.50 -12.04 12.53
N LEU A 160 -8.53 -11.38 11.92
CA LEU A 160 -7.15 -11.38 12.37
C LEU A 160 -6.49 -10.01 12.17
N GLU A 161 -5.88 -9.52 13.25
CA GLU A 161 -5.10 -8.28 13.36
C GLU A 161 -3.63 -8.67 13.48
N ARG A 162 -2.76 -8.05 12.65
CA ARG A 162 -1.31 -8.31 12.63
C ARG A 162 -0.54 -7.05 12.92
N HIS A 163 0.51 -7.21 13.71
CA HIS A 163 1.46 -6.16 14.02
C HIS A 163 2.88 -6.67 13.77
N GLY A 164 3.38 -6.42 12.56
CA GLY A 164 4.76 -6.79 12.18
C GLY A 164 5.04 -8.30 12.30
N SER A 165 4.11 -9.16 11.87
CA SER A 165 4.28 -10.62 12.01
C SER A 165 3.57 -11.43 10.92
N LEU A 166 4.25 -12.51 10.49
CA LEU A 166 3.70 -13.54 9.61
C LEU A 166 3.03 -14.71 10.38
N ALA A 167 3.04 -14.70 11.72
CA ALA A 167 2.52 -15.82 12.52
C ALA A 167 1.00 -16.00 12.35
N TYR A 168 0.49 -17.22 12.21
CA TYR A 168 -0.96 -17.45 12.05
C TYR A 168 -1.73 -17.51 13.37
N GLU A 169 -1.01 -17.65 14.47
CA GLU A 169 -1.53 -17.94 15.81
C GLU A 169 -0.94 -16.92 16.79
N PRO A 170 -1.72 -16.44 17.78
CA PRO A 170 -1.19 -15.60 18.85
C PRO A 170 -0.13 -16.34 19.68
N ALA A 171 0.96 -15.65 20.01
CA ALA A 171 1.96 -16.15 20.95
C ALA A 171 1.51 -15.85 22.39
N LEU A 172 0.81 -16.81 23.01
CA LEU A 172 0.15 -16.62 24.32
C LEU A 172 1.12 -16.49 25.50
N ASP A 173 2.36 -16.94 25.33
CA ASP A 173 3.43 -16.94 26.34
C ASP A 173 4.37 -15.72 26.24
N LYS A 174 4.22 -14.90 25.19
CA LYS A 174 5.07 -13.72 24.98
C LYS A 174 4.50 -12.49 25.67
N VAL A 175 5.33 -11.84 26.47
CA VAL A 175 5.03 -10.53 27.05
C VAL A 175 5.00 -9.49 25.94
N VAL A 176 3.93 -8.70 25.88
CA VAL A 176 3.79 -7.59 24.94
C VAL A 176 4.42 -6.34 25.57
N PRO A 177 5.38 -5.66 24.91
CA PRO A 177 6.02 -4.47 25.44
C PRO A 177 5.13 -3.22 25.28
N LEU A 178 4.03 -3.15 26.03
CA LEU A 178 2.99 -2.12 25.88
C LEU A 178 3.54 -0.69 26.01
N ASP A 179 4.39 -0.43 27.00
CA ASP A 179 4.95 0.91 27.24
C ASP A 179 5.81 1.37 26.07
N ALA A 180 6.63 0.48 25.51
CA ALA A 180 7.46 0.78 24.34
C ALA A 180 6.59 1.02 23.09
N ILE A 181 5.54 0.22 22.88
CA ILE A 181 4.60 0.42 21.76
C ILE A 181 3.93 1.79 21.86
N ALA A 182 3.42 2.15 23.04
CA ALA A 182 2.77 3.45 23.27
C ALA A 182 3.75 4.61 23.01
N LYS A 183 4.92 4.58 23.66
CA LYS A 183 5.99 5.56 23.50
C LYS A 183 6.38 5.78 22.05
N HIS A 184 6.64 4.71 21.29
CA HIS A 184 7.10 4.82 19.92
C HIS A 184 5.98 5.19 18.95
N SER A 185 4.75 4.72 19.17
CA SER A 185 3.58 5.16 18.41
C SER A 185 3.38 6.67 18.52
N GLU A 186 3.41 7.21 19.75
CA GLU A 186 3.31 8.66 20.00
C GLU A 186 4.45 9.44 19.33
N ALA A 187 5.70 8.98 19.50
CA ALA A 187 6.86 9.65 18.93
C ALA A 187 6.81 9.71 17.39
N LEU A 188 6.41 8.62 16.73
CA LEU A 188 6.28 8.58 15.27
C LEU A 188 5.11 9.44 14.78
N ARG A 189 3.97 9.42 15.49
CA ARG A 189 2.79 10.22 15.16
C ARG A 189 2.99 11.72 15.35
N LEU A 190 3.76 12.11 16.37
CA LEU A 190 4.06 13.50 16.72
C LEU A 190 5.36 14.02 16.10
N ARG A 191 6.05 13.23 15.27
CA ARG A 191 7.32 13.63 14.67
C ARG A 191 7.16 14.98 13.97
N ARG A 192 8.10 15.89 14.22
CA ARG A 192 8.19 17.14 13.48
C ARG A 192 8.35 16.79 11.99
N ARG A 193 7.59 17.48 11.13
CA ARG A 193 7.62 17.32 9.68
C ARG A 193 8.04 18.58 8.93
N ASP A 194 7.99 19.75 9.57
CA ASP A 194 8.38 21.01 8.94
C ASP A 194 9.77 21.47 9.38
N PHE A 195 10.71 21.50 8.44
CA PHE A 195 12.11 21.86 8.64
C PHE A 195 12.57 22.82 7.55
N ASP A 196 13.53 23.69 7.89
CA ASP A 196 14.19 24.56 6.91
C ASP A 196 15.04 23.73 5.93
N ASN A 197 15.64 22.64 6.42
CA ASN A 197 16.34 21.65 5.61
C ASN A 197 15.66 20.28 5.76
N ALA A 198 15.17 19.73 4.65
CA ALA A 198 14.52 18.42 4.62
C ALA A 198 15.41 17.29 5.18
N ALA A 199 16.74 17.36 4.97
CA ALA A 199 17.68 16.35 5.46
C ALA A 199 17.63 16.19 6.99
N ASP A 200 17.34 17.26 7.75
CA ASP A 200 17.20 17.20 9.20
C ASP A 200 15.93 16.42 9.62
N GLY A 201 14.87 16.51 8.81
CA GLY A 201 13.66 15.74 8.97
C GLY A 201 13.87 14.25 8.76
N PHE A 202 14.62 13.87 7.72
CA PHE A 202 15.04 12.48 7.52
C PHE A 202 15.91 11.98 8.68
N ALA A 203 16.88 12.78 9.13
CA ALA A 203 17.74 12.41 10.24
C ALA A 203 16.96 12.23 11.56
N LEU A 204 15.95 13.08 11.84
CA LEU A 204 15.06 12.89 12.98
C LEU A 204 14.27 11.59 12.86
N ALA A 205 13.62 11.36 11.70
CA ALA A 205 12.83 10.17 11.48
C ALA A 205 13.68 8.90 11.65
N SER A 206 14.88 8.87 11.10
CA SER A 206 15.83 7.76 11.27
C SER A 206 16.16 7.50 12.73
N ARG A 207 16.42 8.53 13.55
CA ARG A 207 16.67 8.35 14.99
C ARG A 207 15.46 7.78 15.73
N LEU A 208 14.26 8.23 15.39
CA LEU A 208 13.02 7.71 15.98
C LEU A 208 12.79 6.25 15.60
N ALA A 209 13.04 5.90 14.34
CA ALA A 209 12.97 4.53 13.85
C ALA A 209 14.01 3.64 14.53
N ASP A 210 15.27 4.06 14.64
CA ASP A 210 16.34 3.28 15.31
C ASP A 210 15.97 2.99 16.76
N ALA A 211 15.45 3.98 17.49
CA ALA A 211 15.02 3.80 18.86
C ALA A 211 13.88 2.77 18.97
N ALA A 212 12.90 2.84 18.08
CA ALA A 212 11.80 1.88 18.03
C ALA A 212 12.26 0.48 17.63
N ILE A 213 13.17 0.37 16.65
CA ILE A 213 13.74 -0.91 16.20
C ILE A 213 14.47 -1.61 17.36
N ALA A 214 15.22 -0.84 18.16
CA ALA A 214 15.95 -1.38 19.30
C ALA A 214 15.04 -2.00 20.37
N GLU A 215 13.85 -1.44 20.61
CA GLU A 215 12.93 -1.91 21.65
C GLU A 215 11.85 -2.88 21.14
N LEU A 216 11.40 -2.73 19.89
CA LEU A 216 10.25 -3.44 19.33
C LEU A 216 10.60 -4.38 18.18
N GLY A 217 11.80 -4.27 17.64
CA GLY A 217 12.18 -4.90 16.39
C GLY A 217 11.67 -4.15 15.16
N ARG A 218 12.23 -4.53 14.01
CA ARG A 218 12.06 -3.84 12.74
C ARG A 218 10.64 -3.86 12.20
N ASP A 219 10.03 -5.04 12.17
CA ASP A 219 8.72 -5.23 11.52
C ASP A 219 7.58 -4.53 12.29
N ARG A 220 7.65 -4.52 13.64
CA ARG A 220 6.71 -3.75 14.48
C ARG A 220 6.91 -2.25 14.31
N THR A 221 8.16 -1.78 14.21
CA THR A 221 8.45 -0.37 13.95
C THR A 221 7.92 0.08 12.60
N CYS A 222 8.11 -0.74 11.56
CA CYS A 222 7.57 -0.49 10.22
C CYS A 222 6.04 -0.31 10.25
N GLU A 223 5.33 -1.23 10.91
CA GLU A 223 3.87 -1.14 11.04
C GLU A 223 3.42 0.14 11.78
N LEU A 224 4.06 0.49 12.91
CA LEU A 224 3.75 1.73 13.63
C LEU A 224 4.04 2.98 12.79
N PHE A 225 5.13 2.99 12.02
CA PHE A 225 5.47 4.09 11.13
C PHE A 225 4.37 4.30 10.08
N PHE A 226 3.97 3.25 9.35
CA PHE A 226 2.95 3.41 8.30
C PHE A 226 1.54 3.64 8.83
N ALA A 227 1.22 3.18 10.05
CA ALA A 227 0.01 3.60 10.73
C ALA A 227 0.00 5.13 10.94
N ALA A 228 1.10 5.71 11.41
CA ALA A 228 1.24 7.16 11.57
C ALA A 228 1.22 7.93 10.23
N GLU A 229 1.79 7.38 9.17
CA GLU A 229 1.76 8.02 7.84
C GLU A 229 0.36 8.03 7.24
N ARG A 230 -0.39 6.92 7.33
CA ARG A 230 -1.79 6.86 6.90
C ARG A 230 -2.67 7.84 7.67
N ASP A 231 -2.48 7.93 8.99
CA ASP A 231 -3.14 8.92 9.85
C ASP A 231 -2.88 10.36 9.37
N TYR A 232 -1.62 10.67 9.06
CA TYR A 232 -1.21 12.00 8.61
C TYR A 232 -1.84 12.35 7.25
N TRP A 233 -1.77 11.43 6.28
CA TRP A 233 -2.37 11.59 4.96
C TRP A 233 -3.89 11.75 5.04
N GLN A 234 -4.58 10.88 5.80
CA GLN A 234 -6.03 10.86 5.92
C GLN A 234 -6.58 12.21 6.45
N ARG A 235 -5.88 12.88 7.37
CA ARG A 235 -6.30 14.21 7.87
C ARG A 235 -6.37 15.28 6.79
N ARG A 236 -5.65 15.11 5.68
CA ARG A 236 -5.56 16.06 4.56
C ARG A 236 -6.25 15.58 3.28
N ASN A 237 -6.85 14.38 3.32
CA ASN A 237 -7.52 13.77 2.18
C ASN A 237 -9.00 13.46 2.50
N ARG A 238 -9.93 14.22 1.90
CA ARG A 238 -11.38 14.06 2.12
C ARG A 238 -11.86 12.71 1.58
N ALA A 239 -11.39 12.30 0.40
CA ALA A 239 -11.73 11.01 -0.17
C ALA A 239 -11.35 9.86 0.76
N GLY A 240 -10.10 9.86 1.23
CA GLY A 240 -9.57 8.92 2.21
C GLY A 240 -10.38 8.89 3.50
N ARG A 241 -10.74 10.04 4.10
CA ARG A 241 -11.60 10.07 5.30
C ARG A 241 -12.96 9.44 5.06
N LYS A 242 -13.60 9.77 3.93
CA LYS A 242 -14.94 9.24 3.61
C LYS A 242 -14.88 7.75 3.36
N GLN A 243 -13.92 7.28 2.59
CA GLN A 243 -13.76 5.85 2.33
C GLN A 243 -13.37 5.08 3.59
N ARG A 244 -12.49 5.64 4.44
CA ARG A 244 -12.15 5.06 5.74
C ARG A 244 -13.39 4.87 6.60
N ALA A 245 -14.20 5.91 6.76
CA ALA A 245 -15.40 5.86 7.59
C ALA A 245 -16.39 4.78 7.12
N ARG A 246 -16.50 4.57 5.80
CA ARG A 246 -17.32 3.50 5.22
C ARG A 246 -16.80 2.10 5.55
N GLN A 247 -15.48 1.90 5.48
CA GLN A 247 -14.85 0.64 5.89
C GLN A 247 -14.89 0.41 7.41
N GLU A 248 -14.76 1.48 8.20
CA GLU A 248 -14.88 1.45 9.67
C GLU A 248 -16.29 1.14 10.15
N ALA A 249 -17.34 1.51 9.40
CA ALA A 249 -18.71 1.10 9.71
C ALA A 249 -18.88 -0.44 9.68
N LEU A 250 -17.96 -1.16 9.03
CA LEU A 250 -17.88 -2.62 9.01
C LEU A 250 -16.73 -3.15 9.92
N GLY A 251 -15.97 -2.26 10.55
CA GLY A 251 -14.84 -2.57 11.44
C GLY A 251 -13.61 -3.12 10.73
N LEU A 252 -13.39 -2.70 9.48
CA LEU A 252 -12.34 -3.24 8.61
C LEU A 252 -11.02 -2.46 8.67
N GLY A 253 -11.09 -1.12 8.65
CA GLY A 253 -9.92 -0.23 8.61
C GLY A 253 -9.23 -0.17 7.25
N TRP A 254 -7.89 -0.13 7.18
CA TRP A 254 -7.11 -0.01 5.93
C TRP A 254 -6.36 -1.31 5.56
N ALA A 255 -6.75 -2.46 6.10
CA ALA A 255 -6.04 -3.72 5.86
C ALA A 255 -6.05 -4.19 4.39
N ASN A 256 -6.87 -3.59 3.52
CA ASN A 256 -6.90 -3.81 2.06
C ASN A 256 -5.99 -2.86 1.26
N HIS A 257 -5.09 -2.12 1.90
CA HIS A 257 -4.12 -1.28 1.18
C HIS A 257 -3.31 -2.12 0.18
N ASP A 258 -3.09 -1.59 -1.03
CA ASP A 258 -2.29 -2.22 -2.09
C ASP A 258 -0.85 -1.72 -2.01
N HIS A 259 -0.68 -0.41 -2.10
CA HIS A 259 0.60 0.26 -1.96
C HIS A 259 0.43 1.60 -1.23
N HIS A 260 1.52 2.35 -1.09
CA HIS A 260 1.51 3.77 -0.73
C HIS A 260 2.50 4.49 -1.65
N THR A 261 2.19 5.72 -2.05
CA THR A 261 3.10 6.46 -2.93
C THR A 261 3.69 7.71 -2.28
N TYR A 262 5.02 7.83 -2.38
CA TYR A 262 5.83 8.93 -1.90
C TYR A 262 6.46 9.65 -3.08
N ARG A 263 6.07 10.91 -3.30
CA ARG A 263 6.79 11.83 -4.17
C ARG A 263 7.96 12.44 -3.42
N SER A 264 9.16 12.34 -3.99
CA SER A 264 10.39 12.84 -3.39
C SER A 264 11.15 13.74 -4.34
N SER A 265 11.79 14.77 -3.80
CA SER A 265 12.76 15.54 -4.56
C SER A 265 13.98 14.68 -4.90
N ARG A 266 14.68 15.06 -5.97
CA ARG A 266 15.95 14.44 -6.38
C ARG A 266 17.00 14.51 -5.29
N ALA A 267 17.01 15.60 -4.50
CA ALA A 267 18.01 15.83 -3.45
C ALA A 267 17.84 14.92 -2.23
N GLN A 268 16.62 14.41 -1.99
CA GLN A 268 16.31 13.59 -0.81
C GLN A 268 15.99 12.14 -1.15
N PHE A 269 15.92 11.78 -2.43
CA PHE A 269 15.48 10.45 -2.88
C PHE A 269 16.26 9.31 -2.23
N ASN A 270 17.60 9.38 -2.23
CA ASN A 270 18.42 8.34 -1.60
C ASN A 270 18.22 8.23 -0.08
N ARG A 271 17.85 9.32 0.61
CA ARG A 271 17.50 9.28 2.05
C ARG A 271 16.15 8.62 2.29
N LEU A 272 15.19 8.82 1.39
CA LEU A 272 13.92 8.09 1.41
C LEU A 272 14.15 6.59 1.27
N ILE A 273 14.91 6.16 0.27
CA ILE A 273 15.24 4.74 0.06
C ILE A 273 15.97 4.17 1.28
N ALA A 274 17.04 4.84 1.76
CA ALA A 274 17.80 4.37 2.91
C ALA A 274 16.96 4.28 4.19
N PHE A 275 15.97 5.16 4.38
CA PHE A 275 15.03 5.06 5.50
C PHE A 275 14.10 3.86 5.36
N LEU A 276 13.58 3.59 4.17
CA LEU A 276 12.70 2.44 3.93
C LEU A 276 13.46 1.11 4.10
N GLU A 277 14.67 0.99 3.57
CA GLU A 277 15.51 -0.21 3.76
C GLU A 277 15.87 -0.44 5.24
N ARG A 278 16.10 0.64 5.99
CA ARG A 278 16.28 0.58 7.45
C ARG A 278 15.06 0.00 8.17
N LEU A 279 13.86 0.27 7.67
CA LEU A 279 12.62 -0.36 8.14
C LEU A 279 12.41 -1.78 7.61
N GLY A 280 13.31 -2.33 6.79
CA GLY A 280 13.28 -3.73 6.35
C GLY A 280 12.70 -3.95 4.96
N PHE A 281 12.47 -2.88 4.21
CA PHE A 281 12.02 -2.98 2.82
C PHE A 281 13.13 -3.50 1.90
N GLN A 282 12.72 -4.12 0.80
CA GLN A 282 13.60 -4.69 -0.23
C GLN A 282 13.22 -4.14 -1.61
N ILE A 283 14.22 -3.72 -2.37
CA ILE A 283 14.04 -3.25 -3.76
C ILE A 283 13.40 -4.37 -4.57
N ARG A 284 12.28 -4.05 -5.22
CA ARG A 284 11.54 -5.00 -6.05
C ARG A 284 11.82 -4.79 -7.52
N GLU A 285 11.53 -3.60 -8.02
CA GLU A 285 11.69 -3.27 -9.44
C GLU A 285 11.90 -1.77 -9.66
N ARG A 286 12.61 -1.43 -10.73
CA ARG A 286 12.69 -0.04 -11.23
C ARG A 286 11.52 0.17 -12.17
N PHE A 287 10.78 1.24 -11.95
CA PHE A 287 9.65 1.60 -12.79
C PHE A 287 10.01 2.84 -13.60
N TYR A 288 9.95 2.71 -14.93
CA TYR A 288 10.15 3.81 -15.85
C TYR A 288 9.21 3.66 -17.03
N ALA A 289 8.37 4.65 -17.25
CA ALA A 289 7.30 4.58 -18.24
C ALA A 289 7.74 5.05 -19.65
N GLY A 290 9.04 5.15 -19.91
CA GLY A 290 9.60 5.43 -21.24
C GLY A 290 10.30 6.79 -21.34
N ARG A 291 11.01 7.01 -22.46
CA ARG A 291 11.98 8.11 -22.60
C ARG A 291 11.42 9.52 -22.35
N GLU A 292 10.15 9.73 -22.66
CA GLU A 292 9.46 11.02 -22.58
C GLU A 292 8.77 11.25 -21.24
N ALA A 293 8.83 10.29 -20.31
CA ALA A 293 8.16 10.40 -19.02
C ALA A 293 8.70 11.58 -18.19
N GLY A 294 10.03 11.73 -18.13
CA GLY A 294 10.68 12.74 -17.28
C GLY A 294 10.62 12.44 -15.77
N TRP A 295 10.14 11.25 -15.40
CA TRP A 295 10.02 10.75 -14.04
C TRP A 295 10.21 9.22 -14.02
N GLY A 296 10.47 8.66 -12.85
CA GLY A 296 10.46 7.22 -12.60
C GLY A 296 10.18 6.92 -11.14
N ALA A 297 10.12 5.64 -10.79
CA ALA A 297 9.94 5.22 -9.41
C ALA A 297 10.83 4.04 -9.04
N GLN A 298 11.24 4.00 -7.77
CA GLN A 298 11.75 2.79 -7.15
C GLN A 298 10.60 2.10 -6.41
N VAL A 299 10.25 0.89 -6.84
CA VAL A 299 9.24 0.08 -6.16
C VAL A 299 9.95 -0.80 -5.13
N ILE A 300 9.47 -0.77 -3.89
CA ILE A 300 10.11 -1.43 -2.76
C ILE A 300 9.03 -2.08 -1.86
N GLU A 301 9.25 -3.30 -1.38
CA GLU A 301 8.24 -4.06 -0.60
C GLU A 301 8.80 -4.58 0.73
N HIS A 302 7.95 -4.62 1.75
CA HIS A 302 8.31 -5.17 3.05
C HIS A 302 7.76 -6.60 3.21
N PRO A 303 8.62 -7.62 3.40
CA PRO A 303 8.22 -9.04 3.30
C PRO A 303 7.26 -9.52 4.40
N VAL A 304 7.21 -8.82 5.53
CA VAL A 304 6.39 -9.19 6.71
C VAL A 304 5.10 -8.39 6.81
N THR A 305 5.14 -7.06 6.67
CA THR A 305 3.97 -6.19 6.84
C THR A 305 3.08 -6.12 5.60
N GLY A 306 3.57 -6.57 4.44
CA GLY A 306 2.83 -6.51 3.18
C GLY A 306 2.69 -5.10 2.60
N VAL A 307 3.43 -4.12 3.12
CA VAL A 307 3.45 -2.76 2.58
C VAL A 307 4.34 -2.72 1.33
N THR A 308 3.79 -2.18 0.25
CA THR A 308 4.52 -1.83 -0.98
C THR A 308 4.59 -0.31 -1.10
N ILE A 309 5.73 0.23 -1.51
CA ILE A 309 5.93 1.66 -1.73
C ILE A 309 6.30 1.93 -3.18
N PHE A 310 5.64 2.91 -3.77
CA PHE A 310 6.10 3.62 -4.96
C PHE A 310 6.84 4.88 -4.51
N ALA A 311 8.14 4.93 -4.72
CA ALA A 311 8.95 6.13 -4.47
C ALA A 311 9.20 6.85 -5.79
N ASP A 312 8.41 7.88 -6.07
CA ASP A 312 8.45 8.65 -7.31
C ASP A 312 9.54 9.74 -7.25
N VAL A 313 10.23 9.96 -8.37
CA VAL A 313 11.23 11.03 -8.54
C VAL A 313 11.31 11.50 -10.00
N ASP A 314 11.62 12.77 -10.22
CA ASP A 314 11.96 13.27 -11.57
C ASP A 314 13.26 12.60 -12.04
N LEU A 315 13.25 11.99 -13.23
CA LEU A 315 14.30 11.10 -13.71
C LEU A 315 14.47 11.20 -15.24
N SER A 316 15.70 11.20 -15.76
CA SER A 316 15.94 11.08 -17.22
C SER A 316 16.19 9.62 -17.61
N PRO A 317 16.08 9.29 -18.92
CA PRO A 317 16.43 7.96 -19.40
C PRO A 317 17.82 7.48 -18.95
N GLU A 318 18.82 8.36 -18.98
CA GLU A 318 20.21 8.01 -18.66
C GLU A 318 20.39 7.68 -17.17
N GLU A 319 19.59 8.28 -16.29
CA GLU A 319 19.65 8.05 -14.84
C GLU A 319 18.93 6.76 -14.42
N VAL A 320 17.93 6.30 -15.18
CA VAL A 320 17.24 5.01 -14.97
C VAL A 320 18.24 3.84 -15.04
N SER A 321 19.25 3.97 -15.90
CA SER A 321 20.29 2.96 -16.08
C SER A 321 21.27 2.87 -14.90
N GLN A 322 21.24 3.86 -14.00
CA GLN A 322 22.13 3.96 -12.85
C GLN A 322 21.43 3.46 -11.58
N ASP A 323 22.20 3.33 -10.49
CA ASP A 323 21.63 3.04 -9.19
C ASP A 323 21.05 4.30 -8.53
N PHE A 324 20.04 4.89 -9.17
CA PHE A 324 19.42 6.15 -8.75
C PHE A 324 18.75 6.07 -7.36
N SER A 325 18.56 4.86 -6.83
CA SER A 325 18.01 4.63 -5.49
C SER A 325 19.00 4.94 -4.37
N HIS A 326 20.29 4.68 -4.60
CA HIS A 326 21.32 4.85 -3.57
C HIS A 326 22.27 6.01 -3.90
N GLU A 327 22.52 6.26 -5.19
CA GLU A 327 23.39 7.33 -5.64
C GLU A 327 22.64 8.68 -5.71
N PRO A 328 23.26 9.78 -5.25
CA PRO A 328 22.64 11.10 -5.35
C PRO A 328 22.32 11.50 -6.79
N LEU A 329 21.10 11.97 -7.01
CA LEU A 329 20.69 12.53 -8.30
C LEU A 329 21.12 14.01 -8.40
N PRO A 330 21.80 14.44 -9.48
CA PRO A 330 22.24 15.83 -9.62
C PRO A 330 21.04 16.78 -9.74
N PRO A 331 21.17 18.05 -9.32
CA PRO A 331 20.10 19.04 -9.49
C PRO A 331 19.83 19.31 -10.97
N ARG A 332 18.60 19.77 -11.28
CA ARG A 332 18.18 20.19 -12.61
C ARG A 332 17.67 21.62 -12.58
N ALA A 333 17.85 22.33 -13.70
CA ALA A 333 17.29 23.67 -13.87
C ALA A 333 15.75 23.63 -13.94
N GLU A 334 15.20 22.63 -14.61
CA GLU A 334 13.76 22.44 -14.77
C GLU A 334 13.24 21.31 -13.86
N LEU A 335 12.03 21.50 -13.34
CA LEU A 335 11.32 20.53 -12.53
C LEU A 335 10.30 19.76 -13.39
N GLY A 336 10.29 18.45 -13.21
CA GLY A 336 9.20 17.59 -13.65
C GLY A 336 8.01 17.70 -12.71
N THR A 337 6.99 16.87 -12.95
CA THR A 337 5.77 16.84 -12.12
C THR A 337 6.09 16.55 -10.66
N VAL A 338 6.98 15.59 -10.39
CA VAL A 338 7.26 15.12 -9.03
C VAL A 338 8.05 16.18 -8.26
N GLY A 339 9.08 16.74 -8.88
CA GLY A 339 9.90 17.79 -8.27
C GLY A 339 9.10 19.06 -8.00
N LEU A 340 8.28 19.52 -8.95
CA LEU A 340 7.45 20.70 -8.74
C LEU A 340 6.43 20.49 -7.61
N TRP A 341 5.82 19.31 -7.53
CA TRP A 341 4.93 18.97 -6.41
C TRP A 341 5.66 19.05 -5.06
N CYS A 342 6.89 18.54 -4.97
CA CYS A 342 7.71 18.60 -3.75
C CYS A 342 8.08 20.05 -3.38
N GLU A 343 8.41 20.89 -4.36
CA GLU A 343 8.72 22.30 -4.11
C GLU A 343 7.48 23.09 -3.65
N LEU A 344 6.28 22.75 -4.14
CA LEU A 344 5.04 23.40 -3.72
C LEU A 344 4.57 22.95 -2.32
N HIS A 345 4.69 21.66 -1.99
CA HIS A 345 4.06 21.08 -0.79
C HIS A 345 5.03 20.56 0.27
N GLY A 346 6.26 20.21 -0.12
CA GLY A 346 7.30 19.59 0.70
C GLY A 346 7.49 18.13 0.30
N GLU A 347 8.47 17.46 0.91
CA GLU A 347 8.66 16.03 0.68
C GLU A 347 7.41 15.26 1.14
N ALA A 348 7.02 14.22 0.41
CA ALA A 348 5.94 13.34 0.86
C ALA A 348 6.26 12.68 2.20
N PHE A 349 7.55 12.39 2.42
CA PHE A 349 8.06 11.87 3.69
C PHE A 349 7.95 12.87 4.85
N LEU A 350 7.73 14.16 4.58
CA LEU A 350 7.76 15.24 5.57
C LEU A 350 6.43 16.02 5.55
N GLN A 351 6.45 17.29 5.14
CA GLN A 351 5.34 18.23 5.27
C GLN A 351 4.12 17.80 4.47
N ALA A 352 4.32 17.27 3.26
CA ALA A 352 3.21 17.02 2.35
C ALA A 352 2.41 15.78 2.77
N GLY A 353 3.10 14.75 3.30
CA GLY A 353 2.51 13.42 3.49
C GLY A 353 2.46 12.66 2.17
N MET A 354 2.00 11.41 2.22
CA MET A 354 1.89 10.55 1.03
C MET A 354 1.11 11.24 -0.09
N HIS A 355 1.53 11.02 -1.34
CA HIS A 355 0.81 11.54 -2.49
C HIS A 355 -0.54 10.82 -2.63
N HIS A 356 -0.54 9.51 -2.45
CA HIS A 356 -1.76 8.73 -2.38
C HIS A 356 -1.57 7.49 -1.49
N LEU A 357 -2.72 7.01 -1.02
CA LEU A 357 -2.91 5.67 -0.50
C LEU A 357 -3.76 4.94 -1.52
N GLU A 358 -3.37 3.73 -1.85
CA GLU A 358 -4.04 2.92 -2.84
C GLU A 358 -4.62 1.67 -2.16
N CYS A 359 -5.86 1.33 -2.49
CA CYS A 359 -6.58 0.23 -1.85
C CYS A 359 -7.31 -0.62 -2.88
N GLN A 360 -7.55 -1.88 -2.54
CA GLN A 360 -8.25 -2.84 -3.41
C GLN A 360 -9.77 -2.77 -3.23
N PHE A 361 -10.48 -2.67 -4.35
CA PHE A 361 -11.91 -2.43 -4.43
C PHE A 361 -12.59 -3.23 -5.55
N ASP A 362 -13.92 -3.26 -5.52
CA ASP A 362 -14.69 -3.31 -6.76
C ASP A 362 -14.63 -1.93 -7.43
N PHE A 363 -14.06 -1.90 -8.63
CA PHE A 363 -13.69 -0.67 -9.30
C PHE A 363 -14.89 0.21 -9.61
N ASN A 364 -15.97 -0.38 -10.12
CA ASN A 364 -17.14 0.39 -10.52
C ASN A 364 -17.97 0.80 -9.30
N ALA A 365 -18.26 -0.16 -8.41
CA ALA A 365 -19.08 0.12 -7.23
C ALA A 365 -18.47 1.21 -6.35
N THR A 366 -17.15 1.17 -6.12
CA THR A 366 -16.49 2.20 -5.30
C THR A 366 -16.55 3.58 -5.93
N ARG A 367 -16.40 3.68 -7.26
CA ARG A 367 -16.48 4.95 -7.98
C ARG A 367 -17.88 5.54 -7.91
N ASP A 368 -18.91 4.73 -8.15
CA ASP A 368 -20.31 5.15 -8.09
C ASP A 368 -20.68 5.64 -6.68
N GLN A 369 -20.31 4.87 -5.65
CA GLN A 369 -20.60 5.22 -4.26
C GLN A 369 -19.81 6.45 -3.76
N LEU A 370 -18.59 6.68 -4.28
CA LEU A 370 -17.84 7.90 -3.97
C LEU A 370 -18.45 9.11 -4.68
N ASP A 371 -18.95 8.95 -5.90
CA ASP A 371 -19.66 10.00 -6.62
C ASP A 371 -20.94 10.42 -5.87
N GLU A 372 -21.72 9.45 -5.37
CA GLU A 372 -22.87 9.70 -4.48
C GLU A 372 -22.49 10.49 -3.21
N ALA A 373 -21.25 10.30 -2.70
CA ALA A 373 -20.70 11.06 -1.59
C ALA A 373 -20.07 12.41 -2.00
N GLY A 374 -20.21 12.81 -3.26
CA GLY A 374 -19.63 14.03 -3.83
C GLY A 374 -18.11 13.99 -3.95
N ILE A 375 -17.53 12.81 -4.18
CA ILE A 375 -16.11 12.59 -4.41
C ILE A 375 -15.95 12.09 -5.85
N LEU A 376 -15.63 13.02 -6.74
CA LEU A 376 -15.45 12.72 -8.15
C LEU A 376 -14.19 11.89 -8.38
N THR A 377 -14.24 11.03 -9.39
CA THR A 377 -13.10 10.24 -9.86
C THR A 377 -12.58 10.75 -11.19
N MET A 378 -11.26 10.75 -11.37
CA MET A 378 -10.63 11.04 -12.65
C MET A 378 -10.95 9.89 -13.63
N PRO A 379 -10.84 10.11 -14.95
CA PRO A 379 -10.88 9.02 -15.91
C PRO A 379 -9.89 7.91 -15.53
N PRO A 380 -10.24 6.62 -15.73
CA PRO A 380 -9.32 5.53 -15.46
C PRO A 380 -8.06 5.68 -16.31
N PHE A 381 -6.90 5.64 -15.66
CA PHE A 381 -5.62 5.63 -16.37
C PHE A 381 -5.15 4.21 -16.69
N THR A 382 -5.77 3.20 -16.08
CA THR A 382 -5.65 1.80 -16.50
C THR A 382 -7.04 1.17 -16.48
N ASP A 383 -7.43 0.53 -17.59
CA ASP A 383 -8.72 -0.16 -17.73
C ASP A 383 -8.53 -1.48 -18.50
N LEU A 384 -7.72 -2.37 -17.93
CA LEU A 384 -7.46 -3.71 -18.45
C LEU A 384 -8.41 -4.71 -17.77
N PRO A 385 -8.68 -5.88 -18.39
CA PRO A 385 -9.54 -6.90 -17.77
C PRO A 385 -9.08 -7.38 -16.39
N TYR A 386 -7.78 -7.30 -16.11
CA TYR A 386 -7.15 -7.81 -14.89
C TYR A 386 -6.54 -6.72 -13.98
N LEU A 387 -6.59 -5.46 -14.41
CA LEU A 387 -6.10 -4.33 -13.65
C LEU A 387 -6.89 -3.08 -14.04
N ARG A 388 -7.55 -2.44 -13.08
CA ARG A 388 -8.23 -1.16 -13.27
C ARG A 388 -7.81 -0.18 -12.20
N GLN A 389 -7.53 1.05 -12.61
CA GLN A 389 -6.99 2.07 -11.71
C GLN A 389 -7.53 3.46 -12.07
N ALA A 390 -7.91 4.20 -11.03
CA ALA A 390 -8.31 5.60 -11.14
C ALA A 390 -7.96 6.33 -9.84
N PHE A 391 -7.59 7.60 -9.97
CA PHE A 391 -7.54 8.50 -8.82
C PHE A 391 -8.90 9.13 -8.57
N THR A 392 -9.21 9.42 -7.31
CA THR A 392 -10.14 10.50 -7.02
C THR A 392 -9.58 11.81 -7.57
N ARG A 393 -10.44 12.78 -7.88
CA ARG A 393 -9.97 14.13 -8.18
C ARG A 393 -9.10 14.63 -7.02
N GLY A 394 -7.97 15.24 -7.34
CA GLY A 394 -6.98 15.65 -6.36
C GLY A 394 -7.51 16.66 -5.35
N GLU A 395 -7.12 16.49 -4.10
CA GLU A 395 -7.29 17.50 -3.06
C GLU A 395 -6.50 18.74 -3.44
N ILE A 396 -7.11 19.92 -3.41
CA ILE A 396 -6.42 21.17 -3.70
C ILE A 396 -5.95 21.78 -2.39
N TRP A 397 -4.64 21.97 -2.26
CA TRP A 397 -4.02 22.54 -1.08
C TRP A 397 -3.52 23.97 -1.34
N PRO A 398 -3.70 24.89 -0.38
CA PRO A 398 -3.01 26.17 -0.42
C PRO A 398 -1.49 25.99 -0.48
N VAL A 399 -0.81 26.81 -1.29
CA VAL A 399 0.64 26.82 -1.39
C VAL A 399 1.21 27.98 -0.57
N LYS A 400 2.28 27.74 0.20
CA LYS A 400 2.94 28.79 0.99
C LYS A 400 3.54 29.84 0.04
N PRO A 401 3.29 31.15 0.21
CA PRO A 401 3.80 32.19 -0.69
C PRO A 401 5.32 32.15 -0.88
N GLN A 402 6.06 31.88 0.19
CA GLN A 402 7.52 31.80 0.17
C GLN A 402 8.04 30.73 -0.81
N ARG A 403 7.33 29.60 -0.95
CA ARG A 403 7.70 28.54 -1.91
C ARG A 403 7.48 28.98 -3.35
N VAL A 404 6.38 29.69 -3.61
CA VAL A 404 6.09 30.26 -4.93
C VAL A 404 7.11 31.34 -5.31
N GLU A 405 7.47 32.22 -4.36
CA GLU A 405 8.49 33.25 -4.56
C GLU A 405 9.85 32.65 -4.90
N GLN A 406 10.26 31.59 -4.20
CA GLN A 406 11.50 30.85 -4.47
C GLN A 406 11.50 30.22 -5.87
N LEU A 407 10.41 29.52 -6.23
CA LEU A 407 10.26 28.91 -7.55
C LEU A 407 10.30 29.96 -8.68
N LEU A 408 9.67 31.12 -8.48
CA LEU A 408 9.65 32.22 -9.45
C LEU A 408 11.04 32.87 -9.58
N ALA A 409 11.72 33.13 -8.46
CA ALA A 409 13.07 33.69 -8.44
C ALA A 409 14.08 32.77 -9.14
N SER A 410 13.93 31.45 -8.95
CA SER A 410 14.72 30.43 -9.63
C SER A 410 14.32 30.17 -11.09
N LYS A 411 13.30 30.88 -11.59
CA LYS A 411 12.72 30.72 -12.94
C LYS A 411 12.22 29.30 -13.24
N GLN A 412 11.84 28.55 -12.21
CA GLN A 412 11.28 27.20 -12.34
C GLN A 412 9.78 27.21 -12.63
N ILE A 413 9.12 28.35 -12.40
CA ILE A 413 7.73 28.61 -12.79
C ILE A 413 7.62 30.00 -13.43
N THR A 414 6.56 30.22 -14.20
CA THR A 414 6.24 31.52 -14.79
C THR A 414 5.49 32.41 -13.79
N ALA A 415 5.43 33.73 -14.07
CA ALA A 415 4.63 34.66 -13.26
C ALA A 415 3.12 34.32 -13.30
N GLU A 416 2.63 33.70 -14.38
CA GLU A 416 1.25 33.23 -14.49
C GLU A 416 1.00 32.02 -13.59
N GLN A 417 1.89 31.02 -13.63
CA GLN A 417 1.82 29.86 -12.74
C GLN A 417 1.94 30.28 -11.27
N ALA A 418 2.80 31.25 -10.95
CA ALA A 418 2.92 31.80 -9.61
C ALA A 418 1.59 32.39 -9.11
N ARG A 419 0.92 33.22 -9.93
CA ARG A 419 -0.40 33.76 -9.61
C ARG A 419 -1.45 32.65 -9.44
N GLN A 420 -1.39 31.63 -10.29
CA GLN A 420 -2.30 30.49 -10.21
C GLN A 420 -2.16 29.75 -8.88
N PHE A 421 -0.95 29.34 -8.51
CA PHE A 421 -0.70 28.61 -7.26
C PHE A 421 -1.06 29.41 -6.00
N LEU A 422 -0.83 30.72 -6.00
CA LEU A 422 -1.19 31.59 -4.89
C LEU A 422 -2.70 31.78 -4.74
N SER A 423 -3.44 31.81 -5.86
CA SER A 423 -4.87 32.12 -5.85
C SER A 423 -5.73 30.87 -5.67
N ASN A 424 -5.35 29.77 -6.33
CA ASN A 424 -6.18 28.58 -6.45
C ASN A 424 -5.55 27.35 -5.78
N GLY A 425 -4.32 27.44 -5.26
CA GLY A 425 -3.60 26.31 -4.69
C GLY A 425 -3.04 25.36 -5.75
N ALA A 426 -2.63 24.16 -5.31
CA ALA A 426 -2.12 23.11 -6.18
C ALA A 426 -2.64 21.71 -5.74
N ILE A 427 -2.65 20.75 -6.66
CA ILE A 427 -3.01 19.36 -6.39
C ILE A 427 -2.04 18.78 -5.36
N GLY A 428 -2.61 18.31 -4.26
CA GLY A 428 -1.89 17.77 -3.12
C GLY A 428 -1.87 16.24 -3.10
N SER A 429 -3.03 15.61 -2.87
CA SER A 429 -3.09 14.15 -2.71
C SER A 429 -4.36 13.55 -3.29
N HIS A 430 -4.35 12.24 -3.48
CA HIS A 430 -5.45 11.44 -4.01
C HIS A 430 -5.70 10.21 -3.14
N LEU A 431 -6.90 9.63 -3.26
CA LEU A 431 -7.12 8.22 -2.99
C LEU A 431 -7.08 7.50 -4.34
N GLU A 432 -6.35 6.39 -4.46
CA GLU A 432 -6.45 5.54 -5.64
C GLU A 432 -7.42 4.39 -5.40
N ILE A 433 -8.28 4.18 -6.40
CA ILE A 433 -9.19 3.06 -6.50
C ILE A 433 -8.55 2.07 -7.45
N LEU A 434 -8.20 0.90 -6.93
CA LEU A 434 -7.54 -0.15 -7.70
C LEU A 434 -8.32 -1.46 -7.59
N GLN A 435 -8.45 -2.14 -8.72
CA GLN A 435 -8.94 -3.51 -8.79
C GLN A 435 -7.90 -4.36 -9.50
N ARG A 436 -7.47 -5.44 -8.84
CA ARG A 436 -6.65 -6.50 -9.43
C ARG A 436 -7.49 -7.76 -9.56
N ASP A 437 -7.46 -8.36 -10.73
CA ASP A 437 -8.01 -9.69 -10.96
C ASP A 437 -6.89 -10.64 -11.40
N ASP A 438 -7.19 -11.94 -11.37
CA ASP A 438 -6.26 -13.01 -11.71
C ASP A 438 -4.92 -12.94 -10.94
N GLY A 439 -4.91 -12.37 -9.74
CA GLY A 439 -3.71 -12.19 -8.92
C GLY A 439 -2.61 -11.33 -9.55
N TYR A 440 -2.95 -10.47 -10.52
CA TYR A 440 -1.96 -9.63 -11.20
C TYR A 440 -1.19 -8.72 -10.22
N LYS A 441 0.13 -8.93 -10.09
CA LYS A 441 1.01 -8.21 -9.15
C LYS A 441 1.64 -6.94 -9.74
N GLY A 442 1.67 -6.81 -11.07
CA GLY A 442 2.40 -5.76 -11.77
C GLY A 442 1.72 -4.40 -11.80
N PHE A 443 2.31 -3.49 -12.57
CA PHE A 443 1.86 -2.11 -12.75
C PHE A 443 1.84 -1.79 -14.25
N ASN A 444 0.82 -1.08 -14.74
CA ASN A 444 0.72 -0.72 -16.16
C ASN A 444 1.63 0.46 -16.50
N GLN A 445 2.67 0.25 -17.30
CA GLN A 445 3.62 1.31 -17.65
C GLN A 445 3.02 2.41 -18.54
N HIS A 446 2.09 2.09 -19.44
CA HIS A 446 1.61 3.06 -20.43
C HIS A 446 0.65 4.08 -19.81
N GLY A 447 -0.35 3.60 -19.07
CA GLY A 447 -1.37 4.43 -18.45
C GLY A 447 -0.84 5.39 -17.38
N ILE A 448 0.25 5.02 -16.71
CA ILE A 448 0.78 5.83 -15.60
C ILE A 448 1.42 7.13 -16.09
N ASN A 449 1.93 7.20 -17.33
CA ASN A 449 2.41 8.48 -17.87
C ASN A 449 1.29 9.50 -17.99
N GLU A 450 0.13 9.08 -18.46
CA GLU A 450 -1.03 9.96 -18.63
C GLU A 450 -1.48 10.53 -17.28
N ILE A 451 -1.53 9.71 -16.24
CA ILE A 451 -1.96 10.17 -14.91
C ILE A 451 -0.93 11.06 -14.21
N ILE A 452 0.37 10.80 -14.37
CA ILE A 452 1.40 11.72 -13.85
C ILE A 452 1.31 13.07 -14.57
N SER A 453 1.07 13.05 -15.87
CA SER A 453 0.80 14.27 -16.63
C SER A 453 -0.46 15.00 -16.16
N ALA A 454 -1.55 14.27 -15.92
CA ALA A 454 -2.83 14.83 -15.47
C ALA A 454 -2.81 15.33 -14.01
N THR A 455 -1.84 14.88 -13.21
CA THR A 455 -1.61 15.32 -11.82
C THR A 455 -0.45 16.31 -11.70
N ASP A 456 0.02 16.86 -12.83
CA ASP A 456 0.96 17.98 -12.84
C ASP A 456 0.30 19.24 -12.28
N PRO A 457 0.87 19.88 -11.23
CA PRO A 457 0.33 21.11 -10.66
C PRO A 457 0.07 22.21 -11.71
N ARG A 458 0.83 22.25 -12.81
CA ARG A 458 0.74 23.27 -13.87
C ARG A 458 -0.50 23.14 -14.76
N ARG A 459 -1.24 22.03 -14.68
CA ARG A 459 -2.38 21.74 -15.57
C ARG A 459 -3.76 21.98 -14.95
N MET A 460 -3.80 22.64 -13.79
CA MET A 460 -5.00 22.94 -13.03
C MET A 460 -5.80 24.14 -13.54
#